data_AF-D2QQW8-F1
#
_entry.id   AF-D2QQW8-F1
#
_cell.length_a   1.000
_cell.length_b   1.000
_cell.length_c   1.000
_cell.angle_alpha   90.00
_cell.angle_beta   90.00
_cell.angle_gamma   90.00
#
_symmetry.space_group_name_H-M   'P 1'
#
loop_
_entity.id
_entity.type
_entity.pdbx_description
1 polymer ?
#
loop_
_entity_poly.entity_id
_entity_poly.type
_entity_poly.pdbx_seq_one_letter_code
_entity_poly.pdbx_strand_id
1 'polypeptide(L)'
;MSLDEEIAICQFGQGISSINELQSHFTQLNHELKKIYLYELYDLIRQLNPLKVDLDLALADSPLDATYTPSVNLKSGWLNLERSTLTKPEEERNFIFLLYLYRTTYRRNYTLNQENATTWQYQDLSKPDVVQNILTTHHNLLEAIYNNPSYRTEFLSLAKLWHDQFNFRAPNQPEPTASHANQFHFLDYDELITASLNMFSLKTMRSSLLLRHSLEKALSIQYKIDLQQARQLVIEITRRHLQEKDNSTPNY
;
A
#
# COMPACT_ATOMS: atom_id res chain seq x y z
N MET A 1 5.03 3.06 -0.81
CA MET A 1 4.78 4.28 -1.56
C MET A 1 5.20 5.46 -0.70
N SER A 2 5.93 6.40 -1.27
CA SER A 2 6.32 7.69 -0.70
C SER A 2 5.28 8.76 -1.03
N LEU A 3 5.37 9.91 -0.36
CA LEU A 3 4.51 11.04 -0.67
C LEU A 3 4.71 11.54 -2.11
N ASP A 4 5.95 11.58 -2.60
CA ASP A 4 6.24 11.98 -3.99
C ASP A 4 5.55 11.07 -5.01
N GLU A 5 5.56 9.76 -4.77
CA GLU A 5 4.85 8.79 -5.61
C GLU A 5 3.33 8.98 -5.55
N GLU A 6 2.76 9.26 -4.36
CA GLU A 6 1.33 9.57 -4.24
C GLU A 6 0.96 10.87 -4.95
N ILE A 7 1.80 11.90 -4.86
CA ILE A 7 1.62 13.17 -5.59
C ILE A 7 1.64 12.90 -7.10
N ALA A 8 2.58 12.11 -7.61
CA ALA A 8 2.66 11.76 -9.03
C ALA A 8 1.40 10.99 -9.50
N ILE A 9 0.89 10.07 -8.68
CA ILE A 9 -0.35 9.35 -8.96
C ILE A 9 -1.57 10.30 -8.95
N CYS A 10 -1.64 11.24 -7.99
CA CYS A 10 -2.70 12.25 -7.95
C CYS A 10 -2.62 13.18 -9.18
N GLN A 11 -1.43 13.62 -9.57
CA GLN A 11 -1.21 14.42 -10.78
C GLN A 11 -1.65 13.68 -12.06
N PHE A 12 -1.37 12.38 -12.16
CA PHE A 12 -1.92 11.54 -13.23
C PHE A 12 -3.47 11.50 -13.18
N GLY A 13 -4.06 11.38 -11.98
CA GLY A 13 -5.50 11.46 -11.77
C GLY A 13 -6.12 12.77 -12.27
N GLN A 14 -5.48 13.90 -11.97
CA GLN A 14 -5.86 15.24 -12.43
C GLN A 14 -5.62 15.45 -13.94
N GLY A 15 -4.87 14.56 -14.59
CA GLY A 15 -4.50 14.69 -16.01
C GLY A 15 -3.34 15.66 -16.26
N ILE A 16 -2.53 15.95 -15.24
CA ILE A 16 -1.35 16.81 -15.31
C ILE A 16 -0.15 16.03 -15.85
N SER A 17 0.06 14.82 -15.33
CA SER A 17 1.23 13.98 -15.65
C SER A 17 0.84 12.80 -16.55
N SER A 18 1.78 12.36 -17.38
CA SER A 18 1.60 11.17 -18.22
C SER A 18 1.85 9.89 -17.41
N ILE A 19 1.30 8.75 -17.89
CA ILE A 19 1.51 7.44 -17.26
C ILE A 19 2.97 6.94 -17.38
N ASN A 20 3.74 7.49 -18.33
CA ASN A 20 5.05 6.96 -18.72
C ASN A 20 6.06 6.97 -17.57
N GLU A 21 6.07 8.02 -16.76
CA GLU A 21 6.98 8.15 -15.61
C GLU A 21 6.64 7.11 -14.52
N LEU A 22 5.35 6.94 -14.23
CA LEU A 22 4.85 5.94 -13.27
C LEU A 22 5.17 4.51 -13.74
N GLN A 23 4.99 4.22 -15.04
CA GLN A 23 5.36 2.94 -15.64
C GLN A 23 6.87 2.69 -15.59
N SER A 24 7.68 3.66 -16.01
CA SER A 24 9.13 3.55 -15.99
C SER A 24 9.62 3.23 -14.57
N HIS A 25 9.12 3.97 -13.57
CA HIS A 25 9.43 3.70 -12.17
C HIS A 25 9.02 2.29 -11.75
N PHE A 26 7.78 1.88 -12.04
CA PHE A 26 7.29 0.55 -11.69
C PHE A 26 8.12 -0.58 -12.31
N THR A 27 8.52 -0.45 -13.58
CA THR A 27 9.31 -1.47 -14.29
C THR A 27 10.70 -1.70 -13.67
N GLN A 28 11.29 -0.67 -13.06
CA GLN A 28 12.60 -0.73 -12.41
C GLN A 28 12.56 -1.42 -11.03
N LEU A 29 11.37 -1.57 -10.44
CA LEU A 29 11.21 -2.26 -9.16
C LEU A 29 11.45 -3.77 -9.32
N ASN A 30 12.05 -4.38 -8.30
CA ASN A 30 12.10 -5.84 -8.21
C ASN A 30 10.70 -6.42 -7.90
N HIS A 31 10.53 -7.73 -8.06
CA HIS A 31 9.23 -8.40 -7.92
C HIS A 31 8.56 -8.17 -6.56
N GLU A 32 9.32 -8.22 -5.46
CA GLU A 32 8.77 -7.99 -4.12
C GLU A 32 8.29 -6.54 -3.94
N LEU A 33 9.04 -5.57 -4.47
CA LEU A 33 8.66 -4.16 -4.44
C LEU A 33 7.47 -3.88 -5.35
N LYS A 34 7.39 -4.48 -6.55
CA LYS A 34 6.22 -4.38 -7.44
C LYS A 34 4.96 -4.85 -6.73
N LYS A 35 5.03 -5.97 -6.02
CA LYS A 35 3.91 -6.50 -5.24
C LYS A 35 3.44 -5.52 -4.16
N ILE A 36 4.37 -4.98 -3.37
CA ILE A 36 4.05 -3.97 -2.34
C ILE A 36 3.39 -2.74 -2.98
N TYR A 37 3.96 -2.26 -4.07
CA TYR A 37 3.46 -1.09 -4.79
C TYR A 37 2.03 -1.29 -5.32
N LEU A 38 1.74 -2.46 -5.91
CA LEU A 38 0.39 -2.80 -6.38
C LEU A 38 -0.62 -2.86 -5.24
N TYR A 39 -0.24 -3.40 -4.07
CA TYR A 39 -1.11 -3.43 -2.89
C TYR A 39 -1.40 -2.03 -2.35
N GLU A 40 -0.40 -1.13 -2.35
CA GLU A 40 -0.58 0.24 -1.89
C GLU A 40 -1.47 1.04 -2.86
N LEU A 41 -1.24 0.90 -4.18
CA LEU A 41 -2.11 1.50 -5.20
C LEU A 41 -3.55 0.98 -5.10
N TYR A 42 -3.70 -0.33 -4.93
CA TYR A 42 -5.01 -0.95 -4.69
C TYR A 42 -5.71 -0.35 -3.45
N ASP A 43 -4.96 -0.16 -2.37
CA ASP A 43 -5.49 0.44 -1.14
C ASP A 43 -5.94 1.90 -1.36
N LEU A 44 -5.19 2.68 -2.14
CA LEU A 44 -5.59 4.04 -2.53
C LEU A 44 -6.91 4.03 -3.30
N ILE A 45 -7.05 3.14 -4.29
CA ILE A 45 -8.28 3.00 -5.07
C ILE A 45 -9.44 2.62 -4.15
N ARG A 46 -9.24 1.63 -3.26
CA ARG A 46 -10.28 1.16 -2.33
C ARG A 46 -10.80 2.30 -1.44
N GLN A 47 -9.93 3.22 -1.01
CA GLN A 47 -10.32 4.37 -0.19
C GLN A 47 -11.20 5.37 -0.96
N LEU A 48 -11.06 5.46 -2.28
CA LEU A 48 -11.89 6.30 -3.15
C LEU A 48 -13.27 5.69 -3.43
N ASN A 49 -13.53 4.48 -2.92
CA ASN A 49 -14.79 3.76 -3.03
C ASN A 49 -15.25 3.59 -4.50
N PRO A 50 -14.55 2.76 -5.29
CA PRO A 50 -14.79 2.62 -6.73
C PRO A 50 -16.13 1.97 -7.01
N LEU A 51 -16.81 2.46 -8.05
CA LEU A 51 -18.07 1.94 -8.54
C LEU A 51 -17.85 1.01 -9.73
N LYS A 52 -18.83 0.18 -10.06
CA LYS A 52 -18.76 -0.68 -11.26
C LYS A 52 -18.54 0.12 -12.54
N VAL A 53 -19.20 1.27 -12.64
CA VAL A 53 -19.02 2.20 -13.77
C VAL A 53 -17.56 2.68 -13.86
N ASP A 54 -16.88 2.89 -12.71
CA ASP A 54 -15.48 3.30 -12.70
C ASP A 54 -14.57 2.19 -13.29
N LEU A 55 -14.90 0.90 -13.06
CA LEU A 55 -14.16 -0.24 -13.64
C LEU A 55 -14.37 -0.33 -15.15
N ASP A 56 -15.62 -0.21 -15.60
CA ASP A 56 -15.97 -0.32 -17.02
C ASP A 56 -15.30 0.81 -17.83
N LEU A 57 -15.32 2.03 -17.30
CA LEU A 57 -14.62 3.18 -17.89
C LEU A 57 -13.09 3.01 -17.86
N ALA A 58 -12.52 2.53 -16.76
CA ALA A 58 -11.09 2.30 -16.67
C ALA A 58 -10.60 1.25 -17.67
N LEU A 59 -11.37 0.19 -17.90
CA LEU A 59 -11.09 -0.80 -18.94
C LEU A 59 -11.11 -0.18 -20.33
N ALA A 60 -12.16 0.58 -20.64
CA ALA A 60 -12.35 1.20 -21.95
C ALA A 60 -11.27 2.25 -22.28
N ASP A 61 -10.84 3.03 -21.29
CA ASP A 61 -9.86 4.10 -21.45
C ASP A 61 -8.40 3.59 -21.39
N SER A 62 -8.17 2.40 -20.82
CA SER A 62 -6.83 1.85 -20.68
C SER A 62 -6.26 1.39 -22.04
N PRO A 63 -4.93 1.45 -22.23
CA PRO A 63 -4.27 0.95 -23.44
C PRO A 63 -4.16 -0.59 -23.47
N LEU A 64 -4.93 -1.29 -22.64
CA LEU A 64 -4.89 -2.74 -22.53
C LEU A 64 -5.70 -3.36 -23.67
N ASP A 65 -5.25 -4.51 -24.16
CA ASP A 65 -5.95 -5.21 -25.23
C ASP A 65 -7.21 -5.93 -24.72
N ALA A 66 -8.06 -6.35 -25.65
CA ALA A 66 -9.29 -7.09 -25.35
C ALA A 66 -9.04 -8.47 -24.70
N THR A 67 -7.79 -8.93 -24.62
CA THR A 67 -7.45 -10.20 -23.96
C THR A 67 -7.19 -10.02 -22.46
N TYR A 68 -6.98 -8.78 -22.01
CA TYR A 68 -6.79 -8.49 -20.61
C TYR A 68 -8.06 -8.75 -19.81
N THR A 69 -7.92 -9.56 -18.75
CA THR A 69 -8.98 -9.81 -17.78
C THR A 69 -8.56 -9.24 -16.44
N PRO A 70 -9.26 -8.22 -15.89
CA PRO A 70 -8.89 -7.63 -14.62
C PRO A 70 -8.78 -8.64 -13.48
N SER A 71 -7.65 -8.60 -12.79
CA SER A 71 -7.40 -9.32 -11.53
C SER A 71 -8.21 -8.79 -10.33
N VAL A 72 -9.15 -7.88 -10.58
CA VAL A 72 -9.90 -7.15 -9.57
C VAL A 72 -11.38 -7.24 -9.87
N ASN A 73 -12.16 -7.65 -8.87
CA ASN A 73 -13.61 -7.77 -8.98
C ASN A 73 -14.28 -6.94 -7.89
N LEU A 74 -15.39 -6.28 -8.21
CA LEU A 74 -16.29 -5.73 -7.21
C LEU A 74 -17.23 -6.84 -6.74
N LYS A 75 -17.12 -7.28 -5.48
CA LYS A 75 -18.16 -8.13 -4.85
C LYS A 75 -18.78 -7.36 -3.69
N SER A 76 -20.11 -7.24 -3.71
CA SER A 76 -20.89 -6.58 -2.65
C SER A 76 -20.46 -5.14 -2.34
N GLY A 77 -20.05 -4.39 -3.36
CA GLY A 77 -19.59 -2.99 -3.22
C GLY A 77 -18.16 -2.82 -2.71
N TRP A 78 -17.44 -3.91 -2.43
CA TRP A 78 -16.03 -3.87 -2.06
C TRP A 78 -15.18 -4.28 -3.25
N LEU A 79 -14.15 -3.48 -3.53
CA LEU A 79 -13.05 -3.91 -4.37
C LEU A 79 -12.44 -5.14 -3.71
N ASN A 80 -12.43 -6.26 -4.42
CA ASN A 80 -11.80 -7.50 -3.99
C ASN A 80 -10.64 -7.80 -4.92
N LEU A 81 -9.47 -7.86 -4.30
CA LEU A 81 -8.24 -8.28 -4.93
C LEU A 81 -8.11 -9.79 -4.79
N GLU A 82 -8.04 -10.49 -5.91
CA GLU A 82 -7.57 -11.86 -5.87
C GLU A 82 -6.06 -11.81 -5.62
N ARG A 83 -5.64 -12.08 -4.37
CA ARG A 83 -4.24 -11.93 -3.94
C ARG A 83 -3.24 -12.72 -4.78
N SER A 84 -3.69 -13.78 -5.46
CA SER A 84 -2.90 -14.63 -6.35
C SER A 84 -2.77 -14.09 -7.78
N THR A 85 -3.61 -13.15 -8.21
CA THR A 85 -3.69 -12.72 -9.62
C THR A 85 -3.01 -11.38 -9.90
N LEU A 86 -2.62 -10.64 -8.87
CA LEU A 86 -1.79 -9.44 -9.02
C LEU A 86 -0.33 -9.74 -9.38
N THR A 87 0.15 -10.94 -9.09
CA THR A 87 1.56 -11.32 -9.25
C THR A 87 1.72 -12.40 -10.30
N LYS A 88 2.56 -12.10 -11.30
CA LYS A 88 2.94 -12.86 -12.51
C LYS A 88 1.81 -13.57 -13.28
N PRO A 89 1.82 -13.56 -14.63
CA PRO A 89 2.72 -12.85 -15.55
C PRO A 89 2.30 -11.39 -15.83
N GLU A 90 1.19 -10.91 -15.28
CA GLU A 90 0.53 -9.66 -15.73
C GLU A 90 0.76 -8.42 -14.85
N GLU A 91 1.83 -8.36 -14.05
CA GLU A 91 2.08 -7.27 -13.07
C GLU A 91 2.02 -5.87 -13.69
N GLU A 92 2.60 -5.69 -14.87
CA GLU A 92 2.62 -4.39 -15.57
C GLU A 92 1.25 -4.03 -16.14
N ARG A 93 0.51 -5.02 -16.67
CA ARG A 93 -0.87 -4.81 -17.14
C ARG A 93 -1.80 -4.47 -15.97
N ASN A 94 -1.65 -5.17 -14.86
CA ASN A 94 -2.37 -4.89 -13.62
C ASN A 94 -2.05 -3.50 -13.08
N PHE A 95 -0.78 -3.10 -13.12
CA PHE A 95 -0.38 -1.74 -12.74
C PHE A 95 -1.08 -0.68 -13.59
N ILE A 96 -1.07 -0.86 -14.91
CA ILE A 96 -1.74 0.04 -15.86
C ILE A 96 -3.24 0.11 -15.55
N PHE A 97 -3.90 -1.04 -15.44
CA PHE A 97 -5.33 -1.08 -15.15
C PHE A 97 -5.65 -0.37 -13.84
N LEU A 98 -4.90 -0.64 -12.76
CA LEU A 98 -5.10 0.00 -11.47
C LEU A 98 -4.89 1.52 -11.55
N LEU A 99 -3.91 2.02 -12.31
CA LEU A 99 -3.75 3.45 -12.51
C LEU A 99 -4.95 4.08 -13.23
N TYR A 100 -5.47 3.45 -14.28
CA TYR A 100 -6.66 3.95 -14.97
C TYR A 100 -7.91 3.87 -14.09
N LEU A 101 -8.05 2.83 -13.28
CA LEU A 101 -9.12 2.72 -12.29
C LEU A 101 -9.00 3.81 -11.22
N TYR A 102 -7.79 4.04 -10.71
CA TYR A 102 -7.49 5.15 -9.80
C TYR A 102 -7.91 6.47 -10.44
N ARG A 103 -7.42 6.79 -11.65
CA ARG A 103 -7.72 8.03 -12.36
C ARG A 103 -9.21 8.25 -12.53
N THR A 104 -9.95 7.23 -12.95
CA THR A 104 -11.40 7.31 -13.16
C THR A 104 -12.12 7.59 -11.85
N THR A 105 -11.83 6.80 -10.82
CA THR A 105 -12.45 6.94 -9.49
C THR A 105 -12.07 8.26 -8.84
N TYR A 106 -10.82 8.68 -8.99
CA TYR A 106 -10.27 9.91 -8.45
C TYR A 106 -10.92 11.13 -9.11
N ARG A 107 -11.09 11.18 -10.43
CA ARG A 107 -11.76 12.30 -11.13
C ARG A 107 -13.18 12.54 -10.66
N ARG A 108 -13.93 11.47 -10.39
CA ARG A 108 -15.26 11.55 -9.79
C ARG A 108 -15.19 12.23 -8.42
N ASN A 109 -14.28 11.80 -7.55
CA ASN A 109 -14.10 12.38 -6.23
C ASN A 109 -13.53 13.82 -6.28
N TYR A 110 -12.62 14.09 -7.21
CA TYR A 110 -12.01 15.40 -7.39
C TYR A 110 -13.07 16.45 -7.74
N THR A 111 -13.92 16.18 -8.73
CA THR A 111 -15.02 17.08 -9.13
C THR A 111 -15.97 17.39 -7.96
N LEU A 112 -16.22 16.42 -7.08
CA LEU A 112 -17.09 16.60 -5.91
C LEU A 112 -16.46 17.43 -4.79
N ASN A 113 -15.12 17.42 -4.67
CA ASN A 113 -14.40 17.99 -3.53
C ASN A 113 -13.55 19.22 -3.88
N GLN A 114 -13.38 19.56 -5.17
CA GLN A 114 -12.49 20.62 -5.64
C GLN A 114 -12.84 22.00 -5.06
N GLU A 115 -14.13 22.30 -4.89
CA GLU A 115 -14.59 23.60 -4.39
C GLU A 115 -14.32 23.80 -2.89
N ASN A 116 -14.08 22.74 -2.13
CA ASN A 116 -13.86 22.76 -0.67
C ASN A 116 -12.69 21.85 -0.26
N ALA A 117 -11.61 21.85 -1.03
CA ALA A 117 -10.48 20.94 -0.86
C ALA A 117 -9.67 21.23 0.43
N THR A 118 -10.16 20.75 1.56
CA THR A 118 -9.41 20.70 2.83
C THR A 118 -8.33 19.61 2.79
N THR A 119 -8.55 18.54 2.03
CA THR A 119 -7.58 17.48 1.77
C THR A 119 -6.62 17.89 0.64
N TRP A 120 -5.31 17.76 0.88
CA TRP A 120 -4.27 18.16 -0.06
C TRP A 120 -4.41 17.53 -1.45
N GLN A 121 -4.93 16.31 -1.51
CA GLN A 121 -5.10 15.55 -2.75
C GLN A 121 -6.04 16.21 -3.74
N TYR A 122 -7.01 16.99 -3.26
CA TYR A 122 -7.97 17.67 -4.11
C TYR A 122 -7.54 19.10 -4.43
N GLN A 123 -6.36 19.53 -3.96
CA GLN A 123 -5.77 20.80 -4.37
C GLN A 123 -5.23 20.70 -5.81
N ASP A 124 -4.99 21.85 -6.42
CA ASP A 124 -4.45 21.94 -7.77
C ASP A 124 -2.95 21.62 -7.77
N LEU A 125 -2.59 20.38 -8.13
CA LEU A 125 -1.22 19.89 -8.13
C LEU A 125 -0.43 20.30 -9.38
N SER A 126 -1.03 21.11 -10.26
CA SER A 126 -0.32 21.72 -11.39
C SER A 126 0.53 22.91 -10.93
N LYS A 127 0.23 23.48 -9.76
CA LYS A 127 0.93 24.61 -9.17
C LYS A 127 2.14 24.12 -8.36
N PRO A 128 3.37 24.47 -8.75
CA PRO A 128 4.57 24.04 -8.03
C PRO A 128 4.58 24.48 -6.56
N ASP A 129 4.07 25.68 -6.26
CA ASP A 129 3.99 26.20 -4.89
C ASP A 129 3.09 25.34 -3.99
N VAL A 130 2.01 24.78 -4.55
CA VAL A 130 1.10 23.88 -3.81
C VAL A 130 1.82 22.58 -3.48
N VAL A 131 2.48 21.97 -4.47
CA VAL A 131 3.26 20.74 -4.30
C VAL A 131 4.36 20.96 -3.26
N GLN A 132 5.11 22.06 -3.37
CA GLN A 132 6.18 22.38 -2.44
C GLN A 132 5.65 22.58 -1.01
N ASN A 133 4.51 23.26 -0.85
CA ASN A 133 3.89 23.45 0.46
C ASN A 133 3.44 22.12 1.09
N ILE A 134 2.89 21.20 0.30
CA ILE A 134 2.50 19.85 0.75
C ILE A 134 3.73 19.10 1.26
N LEU A 135 4.82 19.08 0.47
CA LEU A 135 6.07 18.41 0.84
C LEU A 135 6.68 19.02 2.10
N THR A 136 6.76 20.35 2.19
CA THR A 136 7.32 21.04 3.36
C THR A 136 6.47 20.81 4.61
N THR A 137 5.13 20.87 4.49
CA THR A 137 4.23 20.61 5.62
C THR A 137 4.38 19.17 6.12
N HIS A 138 4.41 18.20 5.20
CA HIS A 138 4.63 16.79 5.53
C HIS A 138 5.98 16.57 6.21
N HIS A 139 7.05 17.14 5.68
CA HIS A 139 8.38 17.04 6.27
C HIS A 139 8.43 17.61 7.69
N ASN A 140 7.85 18.79 7.92
CA ASN A 140 7.80 19.40 9.24
C ASN A 140 7.00 18.55 10.24
N LEU A 141 5.87 17.96 9.81
CA LEU A 141 5.09 17.04 10.64
C LEU A 141 5.86 15.76 10.93
N LEU A 142 6.54 15.20 9.93
CA LEU A 142 7.36 14.02 10.08
C LEU A 142 8.43 14.24 11.13
N GLU A 143 9.19 15.33 11.06
CA GLU A 143 10.22 15.64 12.05
C GLU A 143 9.62 15.91 13.43
N ALA A 144 8.48 16.60 13.51
CA ALA A 144 7.81 16.86 14.79
C ALA A 144 7.35 15.56 15.47
N ILE A 145 6.77 14.62 14.71
CA ILE A 145 6.30 13.33 15.24
C ILE A 145 7.47 12.42 15.55
N TYR A 146 8.48 12.36 14.68
CA TYR A 146 9.67 11.54 14.85
C TYR A 146 10.42 11.87 16.15
N ASN A 147 10.58 13.16 16.42
CA ASN A 147 11.26 13.64 17.62
C ASN A 147 10.36 13.66 18.87
N ASN A 148 9.09 13.28 18.75
CA ASN A 148 8.17 13.24 19.88
C ASN A 148 8.39 11.97 20.73
N PRO A 149 8.85 12.09 21.99
CA PRO A 149 9.15 10.93 22.82
C PRO A 149 7.92 10.08 23.14
N SER A 150 6.71 10.65 23.10
CA SER A 150 5.46 9.95 23.43
C SER A 150 5.07 8.86 22.44
N TYR A 151 5.62 8.85 21.22
CA TYR A 151 5.31 7.86 20.20
C TYR A 151 6.47 6.90 19.90
N ARG A 152 7.64 7.15 20.50
CA ARG A 152 8.88 6.47 20.13
C ARG A 152 8.79 4.95 20.33
N THR A 153 8.21 4.52 21.45
CA THR A 153 8.07 3.09 21.79
C THR A 153 7.13 2.35 20.84
N GLU A 154 6.07 3.00 20.42
CA GLU A 154 5.05 2.49 19.51
C GLU A 154 5.62 2.32 18.11
N PHE A 155 6.35 3.32 17.61
CA PHE A 155 7.00 3.23 16.30
C PHE A 155 8.13 2.19 16.29
N LEU A 156 8.93 2.09 17.36
CA LEU A 156 9.94 1.02 17.47
C LEU A 156 9.29 -0.37 17.48
N SER A 157 8.16 -0.52 18.19
CA SER A 157 7.40 -1.76 18.22
C SER A 157 6.82 -2.11 16.85
N LEU A 158 6.28 -1.11 16.14
CA LEU A 158 5.73 -1.28 14.80
C LEU A 158 6.84 -1.65 13.79
N ALA A 159 8.00 -0.98 13.86
CA ALA A 159 9.17 -1.30 13.05
C ALA A 159 9.63 -2.75 13.29
N LYS A 160 9.74 -3.18 14.54
CA LYS A 160 10.07 -4.58 14.86
C LYS A 160 9.08 -5.57 14.26
N LEU A 161 7.78 -5.32 14.43
CA LEU A 161 6.73 -6.19 13.88
C LEU A 161 6.77 -6.25 12.35
N TRP A 162 7.09 -5.13 11.68
CA TRP A 162 7.29 -5.10 10.23
C TRP A 162 8.51 -5.90 9.79
N HIS A 163 9.66 -5.69 10.42
CA HIS A 163 10.88 -6.44 10.12
C HIS A 163 10.64 -7.95 10.22
N ASP A 164 10.01 -8.39 11.32
CA ASP A 164 9.65 -9.79 11.52
C ASP A 164 8.74 -10.27 10.37
N GLN A 165 7.69 -9.51 10.04
CA GLN A 165 6.74 -9.85 8.96
C GLN A 165 7.39 -10.01 7.57
N PHE A 166 8.39 -9.19 7.23
CA PHE A 166 9.07 -9.27 5.93
C PHE A 166 10.19 -10.34 5.89
N ASN A 167 10.87 -10.60 7.02
CA ASN A 167 11.91 -11.64 7.09
C ASN A 167 11.34 -13.07 7.14
N PHE A 168 10.12 -13.27 7.65
CA PHE A 168 9.44 -14.58 7.58
C PHE A 168 9.03 -15.00 6.16
N ARG A 169 9.27 -14.17 5.14
CA ARG A 169 9.04 -14.49 3.72
C ARG A 169 10.31 -14.81 2.93
N ALA A 170 11.40 -15.20 3.60
CA ALA A 170 12.57 -15.75 2.90
C ALA A 170 12.23 -17.12 2.23
N PRO A 171 12.72 -17.38 1.00
CA PRO A 171 12.20 -18.41 0.09
C PRO A 171 12.81 -19.79 0.38
N ASN A 172 12.44 -20.43 1.49
CA ASN A 172 12.83 -21.81 1.76
C ASN A 172 11.64 -22.67 2.20
N GLN A 173 10.48 -22.51 1.54
CA GLN A 173 9.43 -23.53 1.64
C GLN A 173 9.52 -24.46 0.43
N PRO A 174 9.90 -25.73 0.60
CA PRO A 174 9.71 -26.73 -0.45
C PRO A 174 8.21 -26.85 -0.76
N GLU A 175 7.88 -27.04 -2.03
CA GLU A 175 6.49 -27.21 -2.48
C GLU A 175 5.81 -28.34 -1.69
N PRO A 176 4.59 -28.14 -1.17
CA PRO A 176 3.88 -29.20 -0.45
C PRO A 176 3.52 -30.32 -1.44
N THR A 177 4.21 -31.45 -1.31
CA THR A 177 3.84 -32.70 -1.97
C THR A 177 2.43 -33.11 -1.53
N ALA A 178 1.54 -33.33 -2.50
CA ALA A 178 0.18 -33.76 -2.25
C ALA A 178 0.16 -35.10 -1.51
N SER A 179 -0.29 -35.10 -0.25
CA SER A 179 -0.48 -36.31 0.57
C SER A 179 -1.97 -36.63 0.67
N HIS A 180 -2.30 -37.90 0.42
CA HIS A 180 -3.66 -38.42 0.29
C HIS A 180 -4.47 -38.31 1.59
N ALA A 181 -5.71 -37.83 1.46
CA ALA A 181 -6.66 -37.73 2.55
C ALA A 181 -7.13 -39.12 3.03
N ASN A 182 -6.77 -39.50 4.25
CA ASN A 182 -7.48 -40.50 5.04
C ASN A 182 -8.12 -39.82 6.26
N GLN A 183 -9.23 -40.39 6.72
CA GLN A 183 -10.24 -39.82 7.63
C GLN A 183 -9.73 -39.31 9.01
N PHE A 184 -8.46 -39.59 9.36
CA PHE A 184 -7.76 -38.95 10.47
C PHE A 184 -6.36 -38.54 10.01
N HIS A 185 -6.23 -37.31 9.55
CA HIS A 185 -4.95 -36.72 9.17
C HIS A 185 -4.26 -36.20 10.44
N PHE A 186 -3.33 -36.99 10.97
CA PHE A 186 -2.39 -36.53 11.98
C PHE A 186 -1.32 -35.72 11.25
N LEU A 187 -1.16 -34.45 11.62
CA LEU A 187 -0.12 -33.59 11.07
C LEU A 187 1.24 -34.21 11.40
N ASP A 188 2.10 -34.37 10.39
CA ASP A 188 3.51 -34.64 10.67
C ASP A 188 4.17 -33.43 11.35
N TYR A 189 5.41 -33.60 11.82
CA TYR A 189 6.10 -32.53 12.53
C TYR A 189 6.33 -31.30 11.64
N ASP A 190 6.65 -31.47 10.36
CA ASP A 190 6.84 -30.39 9.41
C ASP A 190 5.52 -29.70 9.05
N GLU A 191 4.41 -30.45 8.97
CA GLU A 191 3.06 -29.91 8.80
C GLU A 191 2.59 -29.13 10.04
N LEU A 192 2.92 -29.60 11.24
CA LEU A 192 2.63 -28.94 12.51
C LEU A 192 3.48 -27.67 12.69
N ILE A 193 4.77 -27.72 12.32
CA ILE A 193 5.64 -26.55 12.26
C ILE A 193 5.10 -25.55 11.23
N THR A 194 4.70 -25.98 10.04
CA THR A 194 4.14 -25.11 9.00
C THR A 194 2.82 -24.47 9.44
N ALA A 195 1.91 -25.24 10.04
CA ALA A 195 0.63 -24.76 10.56
C ALA A 195 0.83 -23.76 11.71
N SER A 196 1.77 -24.03 12.63
CA SER A 196 2.09 -23.12 13.74
C SER A 196 2.80 -21.84 13.27
N LEU A 197 3.69 -21.92 12.28
CA LEU A 197 4.30 -20.76 11.63
C LEU A 197 3.25 -19.89 10.92
N ASN A 198 2.28 -20.50 10.24
CA ASN A 198 1.16 -19.78 9.62
C ASN A 198 0.28 -19.09 10.68
N MET A 199 0.00 -19.76 11.80
CA MET A 199 -0.78 -19.20 12.91
C MET A 199 -0.03 -18.05 13.60
N PHE A 200 1.29 -18.14 13.74
CA PHE A 200 2.15 -17.08 14.27
C PHE A 200 2.18 -15.87 13.33
N SER A 201 2.34 -16.10 12.03
CA SER A 201 2.28 -15.08 10.97
C SER A 201 0.94 -14.34 10.93
N LEU A 202 -0.18 -15.06 11.06
CA LEU A 202 -1.52 -14.48 11.16
C LEU A 202 -1.68 -13.59 12.41
N LYS A 203 -1.11 -14.00 13.54
CA LYS A 203 -1.17 -13.24 14.80
C LYS A 203 -0.30 -11.98 14.74
N THR A 204 0.93 -12.08 14.23
CA THR A 204 1.83 -10.92 14.06
C THR A 204 1.27 -9.93 13.04
N MET A 205 0.66 -10.39 11.95
CA MET A 205 -0.05 -9.53 10.98
C MET A 205 -1.23 -8.79 11.61
N ARG A 206 -2.01 -9.43 12.49
CA ARG A 206 -3.10 -8.76 13.20
C ARG A 206 -2.57 -7.72 14.19
N SER A 207 -1.52 -8.04 14.93
CA SER A 207 -0.92 -7.11 15.89
C SER A 207 -0.29 -5.89 15.21
N SER A 208 0.42 -6.08 14.09
CA SER A 208 1.01 -4.97 13.33
C SER A 208 -0.08 -4.06 12.75
N LEU A 209 -1.16 -4.63 12.22
CA LEU A 209 -2.29 -3.88 11.68
C LEU A 209 -3.04 -3.10 12.77
N LEU A 210 -3.27 -3.70 13.93
CA LEU A 210 -3.91 -3.01 15.07
C LEU A 210 -3.07 -1.83 15.58
N LEU A 211 -1.77 -2.05 15.78
CA LEU A 211 -0.87 -0.99 16.26
C LEU A 211 -0.78 0.15 15.24
N ARG A 212 -0.64 -0.19 13.96
CA ARG A 212 -0.65 0.79 12.86
C ARG A 212 -1.94 1.62 12.86
N HIS A 213 -3.11 0.98 12.92
CA HIS A 213 -4.38 1.72 12.93
C HIS A 213 -4.56 2.58 14.19
N SER A 214 -4.04 2.14 15.33
CA SER A 214 -4.04 2.93 16.56
C SER A 214 -3.20 4.20 16.38
N LEU A 215 -1.99 4.07 15.83
CA LEU A 215 -1.12 5.20 15.52
C LEU A 215 -1.74 6.15 14.49
N GLU A 216 -2.28 5.63 13.39
CA GLU A 216 -2.96 6.42 12.35
C GLU A 216 -4.08 7.29 12.97
N LYS A 217 -4.91 6.71 13.83
CA LYS A 217 -5.98 7.43 14.53
C LYS A 217 -5.45 8.44 15.54
N ALA A 218 -4.46 8.07 16.34
CA ALA A 218 -3.88 8.95 17.35
C ALA A 218 -3.27 10.20 16.70
N LEU A 219 -2.50 10.02 15.62
CA LEU A 219 -1.89 11.13 14.89
C LEU A 219 -2.95 12.00 14.19
N SER A 220 -3.96 11.39 13.57
CA SER A 220 -5.07 12.12 12.95
C SER A 220 -5.78 13.04 13.95
N ILE A 221 -6.04 12.56 15.17
CA ILE A 221 -6.67 13.35 16.24
C ILE A 221 -5.73 14.43 16.77
N GLN A 222 -4.49 14.08 17.11
CA GLN A 222 -3.56 15.00 17.77
C GLN A 222 -3.10 16.13 16.85
N TYR A 223 -2.77 15.81 15.60
CA TYR A 223 -2.24 16.77 14.63
C TYR A 223 -3.33 17.35 13.71
N LYS A 224 -4.60 16.95 13.90
CA LYS A 224 -5.75 17.37 13.09
C LYS A 224 -5.53 17.16 11.59
N ILE A 225 -4.87 16.07 11.25
CA ILE A 225 -4.60 15.65 9.88
C ILE A 225 -5.57 14.56 9.45
N ASP A 226 -5.78 14.41 8.15
CA ASP A 226 -6.60 13.32 7.64
C ASP A 226 -5.94 11.95 7.85
N LEU A 227 -6.74 10.88 7.79
CA LEU A 227 -6.28 9.53 8.07
C LEU A 227 -5.24 9.05 7.04
N GLN A 228 -5.27 9.56 5.82
CA GLN A 228 -4.30 9.18 4.79
C GLN A 228 -2.96 9.87 5.01
N GLN A 229 -2.94 11.16 5.36
CA GLN A 229 -1.72 11.82 5.81
C GLN A 229 -1.12 11.12 7.02
N ALA A 230 -1.96 10.76 8.01
CA ALA A 230 -1.51 10.00 9.18
C ALA A 230 -0.91 8.63 8.79
N ARG A 231 -1.53 7.90 7.86
CA ARG A 231 -1.01 6.65 7.31
C ARG A 231 0.38 6.84 6.69
N GLN A 232 0.57 7.87 5.87
CA GLN A 232 1.85 8.13 5.24
C GLN A 232 2.95 8.43 6.25
N LEU A 233 2.66 9.29 7.23
CA LEU A 233 3.58 9.58 8.33
C LEU A 233 3.94 8.31 9.12
N VAL A 234 2.96 7.45 9.42
CA VAL A 234 3.24 6.18 10.13
C VAL A 234 4.16 5.28 9.31
N ILE A 235 3.90 5.12 8.02
CA ILE A 235 4.73 4.28 7.14
C ILE A 235 6.16 4.81 7.08
N GLU A 236 6.34 6.11 6.90
CA GLU A 236 7.64 6.72 6.71
C GLU A 236 8.48 6.74 7.99
N ILE A 237 7.88 7.08 9.13
CA ILE A 237 8.54 7.04 10.44
C ILE A 237 8.95 5.62 10.80
N THR A 238 8.07 4.64 10.54
CA THR A 238 8.39 3.22 10.76
C THR A 238 9.58 2.78 9.92
N ARG A 239 9.63 3.21 8.65
CA ARG A 239 10.76 2.92 7.75
C ARG A 239 12.07 3.54 8.24
N ARG A 240 12.04 4.77 8.76
CA ARG A 240 13.22 5.43 9.33
C ARG A 240 13.77 4.67 10.53
N HIS A 241 12.90 4.21 11.45
CA HIS A 241 13.33 3.37 12.57
C HIS A 241 13.89 2.01 12.16
N LEU A 242 13.37 1.42 11.07
CA LEU A 242 13.94 0.19 10.50
C LEU A 242 15.38 0.43 10.01
N GLN A 243 15.60 1.50 9.23
CA GLN A 243 16.91 1.84 8.70
C GLN A 243 17.94 2.15 9.79
N GLU A 244 17.55 2.87 10.86
CA GLU A 244 18.43 3.11 11.99
C GLU A 244 18.85 1.81 12.69
N LYS A 245 17.94 0.84 12.81
CA LYS A 245 18.20 -0.45 13.45
C LYS A 245 19.15 -1.32 12.62
N ASP A 246 18.93 -1.40 11.32
CA ASP A 246 19.77 -2.20 10.41
C ASP A 246 21.18 -1.58 10.26
N ASN A 247 21.30 -0.26 10.34
CA ASN A 247 22.58 0.45 10.37
C ASN A 247 23.30 0.38 11.72
N SER A 248 22.62 -0.05 12.80
CA SER A 248 23.19 -0.17 14.14
C SER A 248 23.50 -1.61 14.56
N THR A 249 23.26 -2.61 13.70
CA THR A 249 23.89 -3.93 13.81
C THR A 249 25.32 -3.87 13.26
N PRO A 250 26.37 -4.00 14.09
CA PRO A 250 27.71 -4.23 13.57
C PRO A 250 27.71 -5.59 12.88
N ASN A 251 28.24 -5.64 11.66
CA ASN A 251 28.66 -6.90 11.05
C ASN A 251 29.62 -7.61 12.02
N TYR A 252 29.16 -8.71 12.63
CA TYR A 252 30.00 -9.67 13.33
C TYR A 252 30.35 -10.81 12.39
#